data_AF-A0A3B9D5H9-F1
#
_entry.id   AF-A0A3B9D5H9-F1
#
_cell.length_a   1.000
_cell.length_b   1.000
_cell.length_c   1.000
_cell.angle_alpha   90.00
_cell.angle_beta   90.00
_cell.angle_gamma   90.00
#
_symmetry.space_group_name_H-M   'P 1'
#
loop_
_entity.id
_entity.type
_entity.pdbx_description
1 polymer ?
#
loop_
_entity_poly.entity_id
_entity_poly.type
_entity_poly.pdbx_seq_one_letter_code
_entity_poly.pdbx_strand_id
1 'polypeptide(L)'
;MDLPLNNVLNLTKEEIENSKIEFNMQAGSGGQPFLDRWLKHSGDEKKSGTCTDCSYWGWYGKQRNFYPGQWVFSFARMTDDEWLLISAAEILSKGLP
;
A
#
# COMPACT_ATOMS: atom_id res chain seq x y z
N MET A 1 3.45 7.75 -24.21
CA MET A 1 3.59 9.03 -23.50
C MET A 1 3.95 8.66 -22.09
N ASP A 2 5.17 8.98 -21.66
CA ASP A 2 5.64 8.62 -20.33
C ASP A 2 5.14 9.68 -19.35
N LEU A 3 4.17 9.31 -18.52
CA LEU A 3 3.66 10.17 -17.45
C LEU A 3 4.38 9.80 -16.15
N PRO A 4 5.19 10.69 -15.55
CA PRO A 4 5.77 10.44 -14.25
C PRO A 4 4.69 10.13 -13.23
N LEU A 5 4.88 9.08 -12.42
CA LEU A 5 3.92 8.68 -11.38
C LEU A 5 3.58 9.84 -10.43
N ASN A 6 4.56 10.68 -10.10
CA ASN A 6 4.31 11.83 -9.22
C ASN A 6 3.43 12.92 -9.84
N ASN A 7 3.23 12.94 -11.16
CA ASN A 7 2.24 13.84 -11.76
C ASN A 7 0.80 13.37 -11.48
N VAL A 8 0.62 12.09 -11.12
CA VAL A 8 -0.65 11.52 -10.68
C VAL A 8 -0.80 11.65 -9.17
N LEU A 9 0.24 11.32 -8.41
CA LEU A 9 0.20 11.32 -6.95
C LEU A 9 0.32 12.74 -6.34
N ASN A 10 0.95 13.67 -7.07
CA ASN A 10 1.14 15.06 -6.69
C ASN A 10 1.78 15.26 -5.31
N LEU A 11 2.84 14.50 -5.01
CA LEU A 11 3.56 14.56 -3.75
C LEU A 11 4.65 15.63 -3.79
N THR A 12 4.86 16.28 -2.65
CA THR A 12 6.03 17.11 -2.39
C THR A 12 7.29 16.26 -2.29
N LYS A 13 8.46 16.91 -2.41
CA LYS A 13 9.75 16.22 -2.24
C LYS A 13 9.88 15.56 -0.86
N GLU A 14 9.41 16.24 0.18
CA GLU A 14 9.43 15.73 1.56
C GLU A 14 8.52 14.51 1.72
N GLU A 15 7.33 14.52 1.14
CA GLU A 15 6.43 13.36 1.14
C GLU A 15 7.02 12.18 0.38
N ILE A 16 7.69 12.41 -0.76
CA ILE A 16 8.38 11.35 -1.50
C ILE A 16 9.48 10.73 -0.64
N GLU A 17 10.34 11.56 -0.03
CA GLU A 17 11.42 11.10 0.84
C GLU A 17 10.90 10.37 2.10
N ASN A 18 9.71 10.76 2.57
CA ASN A 18 9.05 10.13 3.71
C ASN A 18 8.02 9.05 3.32
N SER A 19 7.97 8.65 2.04
CA SER A 19 7.05 7.63 1.55
C SER A 19 7.70 6.26 1.41
N LYS A 20 6.86 5.23 1.29
CA LYS A 20 7.26 3.88 0.96
C LYS A 20 6.36 3.31 -0.13
N ILE A 21 6.96 2.50 -0.99
CA ILE A 21 6.25 1.72 -1.99
C ILE A 21 6.34 0.25 -1.63
N GLU A 22 5.21 -0.44 -1.65
CA GLU A 22 5.13 -1.88 -1.50
C GLU A 22 4.67 -2.53 -2.80
N PHE A 23 5.33 -3.62 -3.16
CA PHE A 23 5.05 -4.37 -4.38
C PHE A 23 4.52 -5.76 -4.03
N ASN A 24 3.45 -6.18 -4.71
CA ASN A 24 2.92 -7.55 -4.67
C ASN A 24 2.66 -8.08 -3.25
N MET A 25 2.07 -7.23 -2.42
CA MET A 25 1.75 -7.52 -1.02
C MET A 25 0.88 -8.77 -0.88
N GLN A 26 1.28 -9.64 0.05
CA GLN A 26 0.60 -10.88 0.38
C GLN A 26 0.60 -11.14 1.89
N ALA A 27 -0.27 -12.05 2.32
CA ALA A 27 -0.48 -12.42 3.71
C ALA A 27 0.65 -13.29 4.30
N GLY A 28 1.88 -12.80 4.28
CA GLY A 28 3.06 -13.52 4.73
C GLY A 28 3.64 -14.38 3.62
N SER A 29 4.66 -15.17 3.94
CA SER A 29 5.32 -16.03 2.95
C SER A 29 4.35 -17.10 2.43
N GLY A 30 4.07 -17.08 1.12
CA GLY A 30 3.13 -17.99 0.47
C GLY A 30 1.66 -17.73 0.81
N GLY A 31 1.35 -16.60 1.46
CA GLY A 31 -0.01 -16.21 1.79
C GLY A 31 -0.80 -15.70 0.58
N GLN A 32 -2.09 -15.50 0.79
CA GLN A 32 -2.96 -14.94 -0.25
C GLN A 32 -2.54 -13.49 -0.60
N PRO A 33 -2.48 -13.12 -1.89
CA PRO A 33 -2.31 -11.73 -2.32
C PRO A 33 -3.34 -10.81 -1.70
N PHE A 34 -2.93 -9.61 -1.28
CA PHE A 34 -3.85 -8.62 -0.71
C PHE A 34 -4.83 -8.06 -1.72
N LEU A 35 -4.48 -8.06 -3.02
CA LEU A 35 -5.44 -7.74 -4.07
C LEU A 35 -6.63 -8.71 -4.06
N ASP A 36 -6.38 -10.02 -3.91
CA ASP A 36 -7.45 -11.02 -3.87
C ASP A 36 -8.31 -10.91 -2.60
N ARG A 37 -7.74 -10.40 -1.51
CA ARG A 37 -8.48 -10.09 -0.29
C ARG A 37 -9.37 -8.86 -0.50
N TRP A 38 -8.78 -7.78 -1.01
CA TRP A 38 -9.47 -6.55 -1.36
C TRP A 38 -10.65 -6.82 -2.29
N LEU A 39 -10.48 -7.66 -3.32
CA LEU A 39 -11.54 -7.99 -4.26
C LEU A 39 -12.79 -8.59 -3.60
N LYS A 40 -12.64 -9.31 -2.48
CA LYS A 40 -13.76 -9.95 -1.75
C LYS A 40 -14.56 -8.97 -0.88
N HIS A 41 -14.03 -7.79 -0.59
CA HIS A 41 -14.72 -6.78 0.23
C HIS A 41 -15.83 -6.04 -0.53
N SER A 42 -16.78 -5.51 0.24
CA SER A 42 -17.91 -4.75 -0.29
C SER A 42 -17.46 -3.45 -0.96
N GLY A 43 -18.29 -2.91 -1.84
CA GLY A 43 -18.02 -1.62 -2.49
C GLY A 43 -17.84 -0.48 -1.48
N ASP A 44 -18.57 -0.52 -0.36
CA ASP A 44 -18.49 0.51 0.67
C ASP A 44 -17.17 0.43 1.45
N GLU A 45 -16.74 -0.77 1.86
CA GLU A 45 -15.42 -0.96 2.51
C GLU A 45 -14.26 -0.54 1.62
N LYS A 46 -14.37 -0.79 0.31
CA LYS A 46 -13.38 -0.36 -0.68
C LYS A 46 -13.32 1.15 -0.78
N LYS A 47 -14.47 1.83 -0.78
CA LYS A 47 -14.57 3.30 -0.85
C LYS A 47 -14.11 3.98 0.44
N SER A 48 -14.41 3.40 1.60
CA SER A 48 -14.00 3.93 2.90
C SER A 48 -12.56 3.58 3.27
N GLY A 49 -11.89 2.71 2.51
CA GLY A 49 -10.54 2.23 2.81
C GLY A 49 -10.48 1.38 4.08
N THR A 50 -11.60 0.81 4.55
CA THR A 50 -11.68 0.05 5.79
C THR A 50 -11.47 -1.46 5.58
N CYS A 51 -10.78 -1.85 4.49
CA CYS A 51 -10.40 -3.24 4.27
C CYS A 51 -9.34 -3.66 5.32
N THR A 52 -9.77 -4.34 6.38
CA THR A 52 -8.89 -4.72 7.50
C THR A 52 -7.97 -5.89 7.18
N ASP A 53 -8.30 -6.70 6.17
CA ASP A 53 -7.51 -7.89 5.77
C ASP A 53 -6.48 -7.61 4.65
N CYS A 54 -6.48 -6.38 4.12
CA CYS A 54 -5.64 -5.87 3.03
C CYS A 54 -4.48 -4.96 3.49
N SER A 55 -4.18 -4.92 4.79
CA SER A 55 -3.38 -3.84 5.39
C SER A 55 -1.87 -4.05 5.29
N TYR A 56 -1.11 -2.95 5.37
CA TYR A 56 0.35 -2.92 5.36
C TYR A 56 0.97 -3.74 6.49
N TRP A 57 2.14 -4.35 6.24
CA TRP A 57 2.91 -5.01 7.30
C TRP A 57 3.55 -3.97 8.20
N GLY A 58 2.86 -3.57 9.27
CA GLY A 58 3.36 -2.61 10.27
C GLY A 58 4.75 -2.97 10.82
N TRP A 59 5.03 -4.28 10.85
CA TRP A 59 6.23 -4.87 11.42
C TRP A 59 6.77 -6.01 10.54
N TYR A 60 8.09 -6.15 10.52
CA TYR A 60 8.79 -7.32 9.99
C TYR A 60 9.70 -7.89 11.08
N GLY A 61 9.26 -8.97 11.72
CA GLY A 61 9.90 -9.49 12.92
C GLY A 61 9.88 -8.45 14.05
N LYS A 62 11.07 -8.02 14.51
CA LYS A 62 11.22 -6.98 15.55
C LYS A 62 11.37 -5.58 14.96
N GLN A 63 11.49 -5.45 13.65
CA GLN A 63 11.69 -4.18 12.98
C GLN A 63 10.34 -3.58 12.60
N ARG A 64 10.23 -2.28 12.82
CA ARG A 64 9.07 -1.53 12.39
C ARG A 64 9.22 -1.08 10.94
N ASN A 65 8.20 -1.32 10.12
CA ASN A 65 8.22 -0.94 8.72
C ASN A 65 7.71 0.49 8.50
N PHE A 66 6.78 0.99 9.32
CA PHE A 66 6.12 2.28 9.07
C PHE A 66 6.03 3.15 10.31
N TYR A 67 6.24 4.45 10.14
CA TYR A 67 6.15 5.47 11.18
C TYR A 67 4.98 6.43 10.89
N PRO A 68 4.40 7.07 11.92
CA PRO A 68 3.34 8.05 11.70
C PRO A 68 3.81 9.19 10.79
N GLY A 69 2.93 9.67 9.92
CA GLY A 69 3.21 10.69 8.90
C GLY A 69 3.88 10.15 7.62
N GLN A 70 4.18 8.86 7.54
CA GLN A 70 4.66 8.26 6.30
C GLN A 70 3.50 7.94 5.36
N TRP A 71 3.70 8.23 4.07
CA TRP A 71 2.81 7.78 3.01
C TRP A 71 3.21 6.39 2.52
N VAL A 72 2.23 5.55 2.24
CA VAL A 72 2.46 4.21 1.70
C VAL A 72 1.61 4.00 0.45
N PHE A 73 2.27 3.57 -0.62
CA PHE A 73 1.66 3.27 -1.91
C PHE A 73 1.86 1.78 -2.22
N SER A 74 0.77 1.09 -2.57
CA SER A 74 0.83 -0.34 -2.87
C SER A 74 0.54 -0.59 -4.34
N PHE A 75 1.39 -1.39 -4.97
CA PHE A 75 1.22 -1.80 -6.36
C PHE A 75 1.20 -3.33 -6.48
N ALA A 76 0.36 -3.84 -7.38
CA ALA A 76 0.45 -5.21 -7.86
C ALA A 76 0.89 -5.23 -9.32
N ARG A 77 1.79 -6.15 -9.64
CA ARG A 77 2.25 -6.41 -11.00
C ARG A 77 1.15 -7.17 -11.74
N MET A 78 0.72 -6.64 -12.88
CA MET A 78 -0.24 -7.32 -13.75
C MET A 78 0.46 -8.08 -14.86
N THR A 79 1.39 -7.41 -15.54
CA THR A 79 2.24 -7.95 -16.60
C THR A 79 3.68 -7.49 -16.37
N ASP A 80 4.59 -7.77 -17.31
CA ASP A 80 5.99 -7.45 -17.06
C ASP A 80 6.25 -5.95 -16.85
N ASP A 81 5.54 -5.10 -17.58
CA ASP A 81 5.72 -3.65 -17.59
C ASP A 81 4.51 -2.88 -17.04
N GLU A 82 3.49 -3.59 -16.53
CA GLU A 82 2.26 -2.96 -16.01
C GLU A 82 2.06 -3.22 -14.52
N TRP A 83 1.75 -2.14 -13.81
CA TRP A 83 1.50 -2.14 -12.38
C TRP A 83 0.16 -1.46 -12.09
N LEU A 84 -0.64 -2.09 -11.23
CA LEU A 84 -1.89 -1.57 -10.71
C LEU A 84 -1.63 -0.89 -9.37
N LEU A 85 -1.93 0.41 -9.27
CA LEU A 85 -2.01 1.10 -7.98
C LEU A 85 -3.25 0.60 -7.21
N ILE A 86 -3.03 -0.03 -6.06
CA ILE A 86 -4.08 -0.63 -5.23
C ILE A 86 -4.54 0.36 -4.15
N SER A 87 -3.59 1.00 -3.47
CA SER A 87 -3.89 1.89 -2.35
C SER A 87 -2.82 2.96 -2.19
N ALA A 88 -3.26 4.09 -1.62
CA ALA A 88 -2.42 5.19 -1.15
C ALA A 88 -2.96 5.62 0.22
N ALA A 89 -2.13 5.57 1.26
CA ALA A 89 -2.57 5.90 2.62
C ALA A 89 -1.46 6.59 3.42
N GLU A 90 -1.85 7.48 4.32
CA GLU A 90 -0.98 8.03 5.36
C GLU A 90 -1.08 7.18 6.63
N ILE A 91 0.07 6.91 7.25
CA ILE A 91 0.15 6.21 8.52
C ILE A 91 -0.20 7.19 9.64
N LEU A 92 -1.41 7.08 10.18
CA LEU A 92 -1.90 7.99 11.23
C LEU A 92 -1.36 7.66 12.63
N SER A 93 -1.13 6.38 12.92
CA SER A 93 -0.75 5.93 14.27
C SER A 93 0.16 4.71 14.24
N LYS A 94 0.71 4.35 15.40
CA LYS A 94 1.55 3.16 15.52
C LYS A 94 0.66 1.92 15.46
N GLY A 95 0.81 1.11 14.40
CA GLY A 95 0.24 -0.23 14.35
C GLY A 95 0.75 -1.07 15.52
N LEU A 96 -0.17 -1.77 16.20
CA LEU A 96 0.17 -2.70 17.27
C LEU A 96 1.08 -3.81 16.70
N PRO A 97 2.07 -4.30 17.47
CA PRO A 97 2.88 -5.45 17.10
C PRO A 97 2.06 -6.74 17.04
#